data_AF-N8Q8D0-F1
#
_entry.id   AF-N8Q8D0-F1
#
_cell.length_a   1.000
_cell.length_b   1.000
_cell.length_c   1.000
_cell.angle_alpha   90.00
_cell.angle_beta   90.00
_cell.angle_gamma   90.00
#
_symmetry.space_group_name_H-M   'P 1'
#
loop_
_entity.id
_entity.type
_entity.pdbx_description
1 polymer ?
#
loop_
_entity_poly.entity_id
_entity_poly.type
_entity_poly.pdbx_seq_one_letter_code
_entity_poly.pdbx_strand_id
1 'polypeptide(L)'
;MTPTNHFNQRMNQRGNTKAMIELALLCGELSGDKCIANKKNTQNFIDSTDKRIKKLNALKQKNSQLNNLYAIDFELKKLKEQRRIALKVLDKGGITVVFEADRLITAYNTNSFRRC
;
A
#
# COMPACT_ATOMS: atom_id res chain seq x y z
N MET A 1 -1.04 -13.99 7.95
CA MET A 1 -0.61 -12.94 8.90
C MET A 1 -1.72 -12.60 9.87
N THR A 2 -1.54 -12.98 11.12
CA THR A 2 -2.50 -12.80 12.21
C THR A 2 -2.11 -11.58 13.06
N PRO A 3 -2.99 -10.57 13.24
CA PRO A 3 -2.67 -9.41 14.07
C PRO A 3 -2.71 -9.75 15.55
N THR A 4 -1.71 -9.29 16.30
CA THR A 4 -1.70 -9.37 17.76
C THR A 4 -2.55 -8.26 18.39
N ASN A 5 -2.92 -8.41 19.67
CA ASN A 5 -3.61 -7.35 20.42
C ASN A 5 -2.78 -6.06 20.47
N HIS A 6 -1.47 -6.20 20.67
CA HIS A 6 -0.53 -5.07 20.63
C HIS A 6 -0.56 -4.37 19.26
N PHE A 7 -0.56 -5.13 18.17
CA PHE A 7 -0.65 -4.58 16.82
C PHE A 7 -1.92 -3.74 16.63
N ASN A 8 -3.09 -4.27 16.98
CA ASN A 8 -4.36 -3.57 16.85
C ASN A 8 -4.39 -2.27 17.68
N GLN A 9 -3.91 -2.32 18.91
CA GLN A 9 -3.83 -1.15 19.79
C GLN A 9 -2.93 -0.05 19.19
N ARG A 10 -1.72 -0.42 18.73
CA ARG A 10 -0.75 0.54 18.16
C ARG A 10 -1.22 1.10 16.82
N MET A 11 -1.87 0.27 16.01
CA MET A 11 -2.46 0.67 14.74
C MET A 11 -3.49 1.79 14.94
N ASN A 12 -4.40 1.62 15.90
CA ASN A 12 -5.41 2.62 16.26
C ASN A 12 -4.79 3.92 16.79
N GLN A 13 -3.84 3.82 17.72
CA GLN A 13 -3.16 4.98 18.29
C GLN A 13 -2.42 5.84 17.26
N ARG A 14 -1.92 5.22 16.18
CA ARG A 14 -1.10 5.89 15.15
C ARG A 14 -1.89 6.25 13.89
N GLY A 15 -3.20 5.96 13.89
CA GLY A 15 -4.07 6.17 12.74
C GLY A 15 -3.56 5.48 11.48
N ASN A 16 -2.98 4.29 11.62
CA ASN A 16 -2.61 3.45 10.48
C ASN A 16 -3.80 2.55 10.18
N THR A 17 -4.35 2.55 8.97
CA THR A 17 -5.50 1.69 8.66
C THR A 17 -5.01 0.33 8.16
N LYS A 18 -5.85 -0.70 8.25
CA LYS A 18 -5.54 -2.03 7.72
C LYS A 18 -5.09 -1.98 6.25
N ALA A 19 -5.78 -1.17 5.43
CA ALA A 19 -5.43 -0.98 4.03
C ALA A 19 -4.01 -0.41 3.82
N MET A 20 -3.56 0.47 4.71
CA MET A 20 -2.19 1.01 4.67
C MET A 20 -1.14 -0.03 5.04
N ILE A 21 -1.46 -0.93 5.97
CA ILE A 21 -0.60 -2.07 6.33
C ILE A 21 -0.49 -3.05 5.15
N GLU A 22 -1.63 -3.42 4.56
CA GLU A 22 -1.67 -4.31 3.39
C GLU A 22 -0.87 -3.73 2.22
N LEU A 23 -0.97 -2.42 1.99
CA LEU A 23 -0.16 -1.76 0.98
C LEU A 23 1.33 -1.78 1.33
N ALA A 24 1.67 -1.50 2.59
CA ALA A 24 3.07 -1.53 3.03
C ALA A 24 3.69 -2.93 2.85
N LEU A 25 2.94 -4.00 3.13
CA LEU A 25 3.35 -5.39 2.88
C LEU A 25 3.46 -5.71 1.37
N LEU A 26 2.72 -5.01 0.51
CA LEU A 26 2.73 -5.21 -0.93
C LEU A 26 3.91 -4.52 -1.63
N CYS A 27 4.26 -3.30 -1.23
CA CYS A 27 5.29 -2.50 -1.90
C CYS A 27 6.58 -2.31 -1.10
N GLY A 28 6.57 -2.71 0.18
CA GLY A 28 7.70 -2.57 1.07
C GLY A 28 8.80 -3.58 0.81
N GLU A 29 10.00 -3.24 1.25
CA GLU A 29 11.17 -4.12 1.16
C GLU A 29 11.33 -4.88 2.48
N LEU A 30 11.65 -6.17 2.39
CA LEU A 30 11.93 -7.00 3.56
C LEU A 30 13.33 -6.71 4.11
N SER A 31 13.42 -6.53 5.42
CA SER A 31 14.65 -6.33 6.17
C SER A 31 14.53 -7.03 7.52
N GLY A 32 15.02 -8.27 7.59
CA GLY A 32 14.88 -9.11 8.78
C GLY A 32 13.41 -9.35 9.15
N ASP A 33 13.04 -8.91 10.35
CA ASP A 33 11.70 -8.96 10.94
C ASP A 33 10.76 -7.83 10.49
N LYS A 34 11.18 -7.03 9.50
CA LYS A 34 10.49 -5.81 9.08
C LYS A 34 10.18 -5.81 7.59
N CYS A 35 9.02 -5.27 7.25
CA CYS A 35 8.68 -4.83 5.92
C CYS A 35 8.62 -3.31 5.91
N ILE A 36 9.48 -2.67 5.12
CA ILE A 36 9.68 -1.22 5.13
C ILE A 36 9.12 -0.63 3.84
N ALA A 37 7.96 0.02 3.91
CA ALA A 37 7.47 0.90 2.85
C ALA A 37 7.99 2.32 3.13
N ASN A 38 9.13 2.69 2.54
CA ASN A 38 9.72 4.02 2.66
C ASN A 38 9.16 4.97 1.58
N LYS A 39 9.53 6.25 1.62
CA LYS A 39 9.07 7.23 0.62
C LYS A 39 9.42 6.81 -0.82
N LYS A 40 10.62 6.27 -1.03
CA LYS A 40 11.14 5.93 -2.36
C LYS A 40 10.35 4.77 -2.98
N ASN A 41 10.22 3.64 -2.27
CA ASN A 41 9.50 2.48 -2.80
C ASN A 41 7.99 2.75 -2.91
N THR A 42 7.41 3.53 -1.99
CA THR A 42 6.01 3.96 -2.08
C THR A 42 5.79 4.84 -3.31
N GLN A 43 6.69 5.79 -3.60
CA GLN A 43 6.61 6.61 -4.80
C GLN A 43 6.73 5.76 -6.08
N ASN A 44 7.70 4.84 -6.13
CA ASN A 44 7.86 3.93 -7.26
C ASN A 44 6.59 3.07 -7.49
N PHE A 45 5.95 2.62 -6.41
CA PHE A 45 4.68 1.91 -6.47
C PHE A 45 3.56 2.78 -7.06
N ILE A 46 3.47 4.05 -6.66
CA ILE A 46 2.50 5.00 -7.23
C ILE A 46 2.75 5.18 -8.73
N ASP A 47 4.00 5.41 -9.14
CA ASP A 47 4.36 5.67 -10.53
C ASP A 47 4.04 4.47 -11.43
N SER A 48 4.32 3.25 -10.95
CA SER A 48 3.98 2.01 -11.66
C SER A 48 2.46 1.80 -11.75
N THR A 49 1.73 2.12 -10.68
CA THR A 49 0.27 2.08 -10.64
C THR A 49 -0.33 3.07 -11.64
N ASP A 50 0.21 4.27 -11.73
CA ASP A 50 -0.24 5.32 -12.66
C ASP A 50 -0.01 4.93 -14.12
N LYS A 51 1.14 4.32 -14.43
CA LYS A 51 1.41 3.74 -15.75
C LYS A 51 0.37 2.68 -16.11
N ARG A 52 0.01 1.80 -15.16
CA ARG A 52 -0.98 0.74 -15.36
C ARG A 52 -2.39 1.30 -15.57
N ILE A 53 -2.80 2.29 -14.78
CA ILE A 53 -4.07 3.02 -14.95
C ILE A 53 -4.14 3.67 -16.33
N LYS A 54 -3.08 4.38 -16.75
CA LYS A 54 -3.02 5.02 -18.07
C LYS A 54 -3.16 4.01 -19.21
N LYS A 55 -2.46 2.88 -19.12
CA LYS A 55 -2.53 1.79 -20.11
C LYS A 55 -3.95 1.20 -20.21
N LEU A 56 -4.59 0.91 -19.06
CA LEU A 56 -5.95 0.37 -19.04
C LEU A 56 -6.98 1.36 -19.59
N ASN A 57 -6.87 2.65 -19.27
CA ASN A 57 -7.74 3.67 -19.86
C ASN A 57 -7.57 3.77 -21.39
N ALA A 58 -6.34 3.70 -21.89
CA ALA A 58 -6.09 3.69 -23.34
C ALA A 58 -6.69 2.44 -24.02
N LEU A 59 -6.59 1.27 -23.38
CA LEU A 59 -7.20 0.04 -23.87
C LEU A 59 -8.73 0.12 -23.87
N LYS A 60 -9.33 0.70 -22.82
CA LYS A 60 -10.77 0.93 -22.72
C LYS A 60 -11.27 1.83 -23.86
N GLN A 61 -10.56 2.90 -24.17
CA GLN A 61 -10.92 3.82 -25.24
C GLN A 61 -10.81 3.20 -26.63
N LYS A 62 -9.75 2.41 -26.89
CA LYS A 62 -9.54 1.77 -28.20
C LYS A 62 -10.51 0.62 -28.51
N ASN A 63 -11.05 -0.02 -27.48
CA ASN A 63 -11.89 -1.21 -27.62
C ASN A 63 -13.31 -0.99 -27.09
N SER A 64 -13.93 0.15 -27.42
CA SER A 64 -15.27 0.51 -26.88
C SER A 64 -16.37 -0.49 -27.21
N GLN A 65 -16.12 -1.45 -28.09
CA GLN A 65 -17.05 -2.49 -28.54
C GLN A 65 -16.91 -3.85 -27.82
N LEU A 66 -15.95 -4.05 -26.90
CA LEU A 66 -15.74 -5.35 -26.24
C LEU A 66 -16.57 -5.53 -24.96
N ASN A 67 -17.24 -6.69 -24.85
CA ASN A 67 -18.09 -7.15 -23.73
C ASN A 67 -17.37 -7.32 -22.37
N ASN A 68 -16.07 -7.04 -22.25
CA ASN A 68 -15.28 -7.16 -21.01
C ASN A 68 -15.08 -5.84 -20.24
N LEU A 69 -15.92 -4.82 -20.51
CA LEU A 69 -15.88 -3.51 -19.84
C LEU A 69 -15.91 -3.61 -18.30
N TYR A 70 -16.72 -4.52 -17.75
CA TYR A 70 -16.86 -4.71 -16.30
C TYR A 70 -15.54 -5.12 -15.62
N ALA A 71 -14.78 -6.04 -16.23
CA ALA A 71 -13.50 -6.50 -15.67
C ALA A 71 -12.45 -5.37 -15.67
N ILE A 72 -12.41 -4.58 -16.75
CA ILE A 72 -11.51 -3.43 -16.87
C ILE A 72 -11.87 -2.35 -15.84
N ASP A 73 -13.16 -2.05 -15.69
CA ASP A 73 -13.64 -1.04 -14.75
C ASP A 73 -13.41 -1.44 -13.29
N PHE A 74 -13.61 -2.72 -12.97
CA PHE A 74 -13.29 -3.26 -11.65
C PHE A 74 -11.80 -3.13 -11.33
N GLU A 75 -10.92 -3.54 -12.26
CA GLU A 75 -9.48 -3.43 -12.08
C GLU A 75 -9.02 -1.96 -11.99
N LEU A 76 -9.58 -1.06 -12.80
CA LEU A 76 -9.32 0.38 -12.71
C LEU A 76 -9.72 0.95 -11.34
N LYS A 77 -10.87 0.54 -10.80
CA LYS A 77 -11.33 0.95 -9.47
C LYS A 77 -10.37 0.47 -8.40
N LYS A 78 -9.92 -0.78 -8.48
CA LYS A 78 -8.94 -1.37 -7.55
C LYS A 78 -7.60 -0.62 -7.58
N LEU A 79 -7.06 -0.35 -8.77
CA LEU A 79 -5.79 0.38 -8.92
C LEU A 79 -5.89 1.82 -8.41
N LYS A 80 -7.00 2.52 -8.68
CA LYS A 80 -7.24 3.86 -8.15
C LYS A 80 -7.29 3.87 -6.62
N GLU A 81 -7.92 2.86 -6.02
CA GLU A 81 -7.99 2.73 -4.57
C GLU A 81 -6.61 2.43 -3.96
N GLN A 82 -5.84 1.51 -4.55
CA GLN A 82 -4.45 1.24 -4.15
C GLN A 82 -3.59 2.50 -4.22
N ARG A 83 -3.71 3.28 -5.31
CA ARG A 83 -3.02 4.56 -5.46
C ARG A 83 -3.39 5.55 -4.36
N ARG A 84 -4.70 5.66 -4.04
CA ARG A 84 -5.18 6.55 -2.97
C ARG A 84 -4.59 6.16 -1.62
N ILE A 85 -4.52 4.87 -1.32
CA ILE A 85 -3.90 4.36 -0.09
C ILE A 85 -2.39 4.63 -0.10
N ALA A 86 -1.71 4.45 -1.24
CA ALA A 86 -0.28 4.71 -1.40
C ALA A 86 0.08 6.16 -1.14
N LEU A 87 -0.75 7.11 -1.60
CA LEU A 87 -0.58 8.53 -1.27
C LEU A 87 -0.65 8.77 0.24
N LYS A 88 -1.60 8.15 0.95
CA LYS A 88 -1.69 8.28 2.42
C LYS A 88 -0.46 7.70 3.14
N VAL A 89 0.06 6.58 2.64
CA VAL A 89 1.30 5.98 3.18
C VAL A 89 2.48 6.93 2.93
N LEU A 90 2.56 7.52 1.75
CA LEU A 90 3.59 8.49 1.38
C LEU A 90 3.53 9.76 2.24
N ASP A 91 2.32 10.30 2.46
CA ASP A 91 2.07 11.48 3.30
C ASP A 91 2.54 11.27 4.75
N LYS A 92 2.41 10.04 5.26
CA LYS A 92 2.95 9.64 6.58
C LYS A 92 4.47 9.46 6.61
N GLY A 93 5.14 9.61 5.47
CA GLY A 93 6.57 9.41 5.31
C GLY A 93 6.98 7.93 5.17
N GLY A 94 6.02 7.06 4.83
CA GLY A 94 6.20 5.61 4.79
C GLY A 94 5.71 4.91 6.05
N ILE A 95 5.50 3.59 5.95
CA ILE A 95 5.12 2.71 7.06
C ILE A 95 6.06 1.51 7.11
N THR A 96 6.56 1.22 8.30
CA THR A 96 7.25 -0.02 8.62
C THR A 96 6.30 -0.94 9.39
N VAL A 97 6.19 -2.18 8.93
CA VAL A 97 5.45 -3.26 9.58
C VAL A 97 6.46 -4.24 10.15
N VAL A 98 6.34 -4.55 11.44
CA VAL A 98 7.17 -5.54 12.14
C VAL A 98 6.35 -6.80 12.34
N PHE A 99 6.92 -7.94 12.03
CA PHE A 99 6.28 -9.23 12.14
C PHE A 99 7.26 -10.30 12.60
N GLU A 100 6.71 -11.33 13.24
CA GLU A 100 7.47 -12.51 13.68
C GLU A 100 6.72 -13.76 13.20
N ALA A 101 7.40 -14.60 12.42
CA ALA A 101 6.78 -15.72 11.70
C ALA A 101 5.55 -15.24 10.89
N ASP A 102 4.33 -15.65 11.27
CA ASP A 102 3.08 -15.21 10.65
C ASP A 102 2.25 -14.24 11.52
N ARG A 103 2.86 -13.62 12.53
CA ARG A 103 2.19 -12.69 13.46
C ARG A 103 2.62 -11.25 13.22
N LEU A 104 1.65 -10.35 13.05
CA LEU A 104 1.92 -8.91 13.00
C LEU A 104 2.10 -8.38 14.41
N ILE A 105 3.28 -7.79 14.68
CA ILE A 105 3.66 -7.33 16.01
C ILE A 105 3.35 -5.84 16.18
N THR A 106 3.86 -4.99 15.28
CA THR A 106 3.56 -3.55 15.32
C THR A 106 3.67 -2.90 13.93
N ALA A 107 3.10 -1.71 13.79
CA ALA A 107 3.31 -0.86 12.63
C ALA A 107 3.56 0.59 13.04
N TYR A 108 4.49 1.27 12.38
CA TYR A 108 4.88 2.64 12.67
C TYR A 108 5.29 3.38 11.40
N ASN A 109 5.31 4.71 11.43
CA ASN A 109 5.76 5.49 10.28
C ASN A 109 7.28 5.34 10.12
N THR A 110 7.78 5.04 8.92
CA THR A 110 9.19 4.73 8.66
C THR A 110 10.15 5.81 9.18
N ASN A 111 9.76 7.09 9.02
CA ASN A 111 10.55 8.24 9.45
C ASN A 111 10.22 8.74 10.88
N SER A 112 9.58 7.93 11.72
CA SER A 112 9.20 8.35 13.08
C SER A 112 10.39 8.45 14.05
N PHE A 113 11.56 7.89 13.72
CA PHE A 113 12.75 8.00 14.54
C PHE A 113 13.54 9.26 14.18
N ARG A 114 13.34 10.34 14.94
CA ARG A 114 14.31 11.45 15.01
C ARG A 114 15.23 11.17 16.20
N ARG A 115 16.55 11.01 15.95
CA ARG A 115 17.54 11.20 17.02
C ARG A 115 17.50 12.68 17.38
N CYS A 116 17.04 12.99 18.58
CA CYS A 116 17.36 14.26 19.24
C CYS A 116 18.85 14.30 19.59
#